data_AF-A0A932B6D6-F1
#
_entry.id   AF-A0A932B6D6-F1
#
_cell.length_a   1.000
_cell.length_b   1.000
_cell.length_c   1.000
_cell.angle_alpha   90.00
_cell.angle_beta   90.00
_cell.angle_gamma   90.00
#
_symmetry.space_group_name_H-M   'P 1'
#
loop_
_entity.id
_entity.type
_entity.pdbx_description
1 polymer ?
#
loop_
_entity_poly.entity_id
_entity_poly.type
_entity_poly.pdbx_seq_one_letter_code
_entity_poly.pdbx_strand_id
1 'polypeptide(L)'
;MFYLLNKLGLLALYAATAASFFVALPLPAEVVHWMRLIVGGLLVAHALEVVVFHRKVALYQGPMMVSVFLTVLFGFLHWLPLSKAQR
;
A
#
# COMPACT_ATOMS: atom_id res chain seq x y z
N MET A 1 -16.68 -2.59 8.31
CA MET A 1 -16.31 -3.97 7.89
C MET A 1 -15.44 -3.99 6.62
N PHE A 2 -15.74 -3.21 5.58
CA PHE A 2 -14.89 -3.15 4.35
C PHE A 2 -13.43 -2.72 4.58
N TYR A 3 -13.15 -1.86 5.57
CA TYR A 3 -11.80 -1.31 5.79
C TYR A 3 -10.76 -2.35 6.25
N LEU A 4 -11.14 -3.30 7.10
CA LEU A 4 -10.22 -4.34 7.59
C LEU A 4 -9.98 -5.41 6.51
N LEU A 5 -11.05 -5.86 5.84
CA LEU A 5 -10.96 -6.85 4.77
C LEU A 5 -10.06 -6.38 3.63
N ASN A 6 -10.20 -5.12 3.21
CA ASN A 6 -9.38 -4.56 2.14
C ASN A 6 -7.90 -4.53 2.52
N LYS A 7 -7.56 -4.15 3.76
CA LYS A 7 -6.17 -4.14 4.24
C LYS A 7 -5.59 -5.55 4.30
N LEU A 8 -6.36 -6.51 4.81
CA LEU A 8 -5.92 -7.91 4.88
C LEU A 8 -5.75 -8.51 3.48
N GLY A 9 -6.67 -8.22 2.56
CA GLY A 9 -6.57 -8.65 1.15
C GLY A 9 -5.35 -8.07 0.46
N LEU A 10 -5.05 -6.78 0.69
CA LEU A 10 -3.87 -6.11 0.12
C LEU A 10 -2.57 -6.70 0.70
N LEU A 11 -2.52 -6.94 2.01
CA LEU A 11 -1.40 -7.63 2.65
C LEU A 11 -1.19 -9.05 2.11
N ALA A 12 -2.26 -9.81 1.93
CA ALA A 12 -2.19 -11.14 1.33
C ALA A 12 -1.69 -11.09 -0.11
N LEU A 13 -2.14 -10.10 -0.89
CA LEU A 13 -1.68 -9.88 -2.27
C LEU A 13 -0.18 -9.52 -2.31
N TYR A 14 0.28 -8.66 -1.41
CA TYR A 14 1.71 -8.32 -1.28
C TYR A 14 2.54 -9.53 -0.87
N ALA A 15 2.08 -10.31 0.11
CA ALA A 15 2.74 -11.52 0.56
C ALA A 15 2.80 -12.59 -0.55
N ALA A 16 1.70 -12.82 -1.27
CA ALA A 16 1.66 -13.73 -2.41
C ALA A 16 2.60 -13.27 -3.52
N THR A 17 2.63 -11.97 -3.82
CA THR A 17 3.54 -11.41 -4.81
C THR A 17 5.00 -11.58 -4.41
N ALA A 18 5.34 -11.30 -3.15
CA ALA A 18 6.68 -11.52 -2.61
C ALA A 18 7.07 -13.02 -2.68
N ALA A 19 6.18 -13.91 -2.25
CA ALA A 19 6.40 -15.36 -2.31
C ALA A 19 6.63 -15.84 -3.75
N SER A 20 5.95 -15.25 -4.74
CA SER A 20 6.11 -15.62 -6.15
C SER A 20 7.54 -15.47 -6.66
N PHE A 21 8.39 -14.64 -6.04
CA PHE A 21 9.79 -14.48 -6.44
C PHE A 21 10.70 -15.60 -5.93
N PHE A 22 10.29 -16.30 -4.87
CA PHE A 22 11.09 -17.35 -4.23
C PHE A 22 10.53 -18.74 -4.50
N VAL A 23 9.22 -18.86 -4.72
CA VAL A 23 8.50 -20.11 -4.88
C VAL A 23 7.54 -20.02 -6.07
N ALA A 24 7.49 -21.08 -6.88
CA ALA A 24 6.48 -21.19 -7.93
C ALA A 24 5.10 -21.36 -7.29
N LEU A 25 4.23 -20.35 -7.49
CA LEU A 25 2.85 -20.42 -7.03
C LEU A 25 2.05 -21.40 -7.91
N PRO A 26 1.03 -22.08 -7.37
CA PRO A 26 0.12 -22.93 -8.14
C PRO A 26 -0.88 -22.08 -8.95
N LEU A 27 -0.36 -21.14 -9.75
CA LEU A 27 -1.11 -20.20 -10.58
C LEU A 27 -0.47 -20.14 -11.97
N PRO A 28 -1.24 -19.80 -13.02
CA PRO A 28 -0.68 -19.60 -14.36
C PRO A 28 0.40 -18.50 -14.36
N ALA A 29 1.46 -18.69 -15.14
CA ALA A 29 2.57 -17.75 -15.20
C ALA A 29 2.13 -16.33 -15.62
N GLU A 30 1.14 -16.24 -16.52
CA GLU A 30 0.54 -14.97 -16.93
C GLU A 30 -0.14 -14.25 -15.76
N VAL A 31 -0.87 -14.97 -14.91
CA VAL A 31 -1.52 -14.42 -13.72
C VAL A 31 -0.48 -13.88 -12.75
N VAL A 32 0.61 -14.63 -12.51
CA VAL A 32 1.72 -14.19 -11.65
C VAL A 32 2.40 -12.94 -12.22
N HIS A 33 2.57 -12.86 -13.55
CA HIS A 33 3.16 -11.69 -14.20
C HIS A 33 2.30 -10.44 -13.99
N TRP A 34 1.00 -10.51 -14.29
CA TRP A 34 0.09 -9.39 -14.07
C TRP A 34 -0.03 -9.00 -12.60
N MET A 35 -0.06 -9.98 -11.69
CA MET A 35 -0.07 -9.73 -10.25
C MET A 35 1.15 -8.89 -9.82
N ARG A 36 2.36 -9.23 -10.28
CA ARG A 36 3.58 -8.47 -10.00
C ARG A 36 3.52 -7.06 -10.56
N LEU A 37 3.02 -6.87 -11.78
CA LEU A 37 2.87 -5.55 -12.38
C LEU A 37 1.87 -4.68 -11.61
N ILE A 38 0.71 -5.23 -11.24
CA ILE A 38 -0.31 -4.51 -10.48
C ILE A 38 0.21 -4.11 -9.10
N VAL A 39 0.83 -5.04 -8.37
CA VAL A 39 1.40 -4.76 -7.04
C VAL A 39 2.55 -3.77 -7.13
N GLY A 40 3.44 -3.92 -8.11
CA GLY A 40 4.52 -2.97 -8.36
C GLY A 40 3.98 -1.57 -8.67
N GLY A 41 3.00 -1.47 -9.55
CA GLY A 41 2.31 -0.22 -9.87
C GLY A 41 1.64 0.42 -8.66
N LEU A 42 0.96 -0.37 -7.82
CA LEU A 42 0.36 0.07 -6.56
C LEU A 42 1.41 0.66 -5.60
N LEU A 43 2.52 -0.05 -5.38
CA LEU A 43 3.58 0.41 -4.49
C LEU A 43 4.23 1.70 -5.01
N VAL A 44 4.45 1.81 -6.32
CA VAL A 44 4.96 3.04 -6.94
C VAL A 44 3.96 4.17 -6.77
N ALA A 45 2.67 3.94 -7.02
CA ALA A 45 1.62 4.94 -6.83
C ALA A 45 1.59 5.42 -5.37
N HIS A 46 1.62 4.51 -4.39
CA HIS A 46 1.63 4.87 -2.97
C HIS A 46 2.91 5.62 -2.57
N ALA A 47 4.07 5.26 -3.13
CA ALA A 47 5.30 6.02 -2.92
C ALA A 47 5.19 7.45 -3.49
N LEU A 48 4.57 7.61 -4.66
CA LEU A 48 4.26 8.93 -5.22
C LEU A 48 3.30 9.71 -4.32
N GLU A 49 2.33 9.07 -3.66
CA GLU A 49 1.47 9.76 -2.69
C GLU A 49 2.27 10.36 -1.54
N VAL A 50 3.28 9.65 -1.03
CA VAL A 50 4.15 10.17 0.03
C VAL A 50 4.89 11.43 -0.44
N VAL A 51 5.39 11.44 -1.68
CA VAL A 51 6.13 12.58 -2.23
C VAL A 51 5.20 13.76 -2.52
N VAL A 52 4.06 13.52 -3.18
CA VAL A 52 3.12 14.57 -3.58
C VAL A 52 2.37 15.14 -2.38
N PHE A 53 1.92 14.28 -1.46
CA PHE A 53 1.15 14.67 -0.27
C PHE A 53 2.00 14.69 1.00
N HIS A 54 3.31 14.88 0.88
CA HIS A 54 4.26 14.89 2.00
C HIS A 54 3.78 15.78 3.17
N ARG A 55 3.28 16.99 2.87
CA ARG A 55 2.75 17.92 3.88
C ARG A 55 1.55 17.37 4.65
N LYS A 56 0.73 16.51 4.03
CA LYS A 56 -0.43 15.86 4.65
C LYS A 56 -0.03 14.61 5.43
N VAL A 57 0.92 13.85 4.91
CA VAL A 57 1.52 12.68 5.58
C VAL A 57 2.24 13.09 6.87
N ALA A 58 2.88 14.26 6.86
CA ALA A 58 3.57 14.85 8.02
C ALA A 58 2.62 15.35 9.13
N LEU A 59 1.30 15.36 8.92
CA LEU A 59 0.33 15.71 9.97
C LEU A 59 0.10 14.58 10.97
N TYR A 60 0.68 13.40 10.71
CA TYR A 60 0.64 12.29 11.63
C TYR A 60 1.36 12.64 12.93
N GLN A 61 0.66 12.52 14.06
CA GLN A 61 1.16 12.88 15.40
C GLN A 61 2.23 11.91 15.94
N GLY A 62 2.58 10.86 15.20
CA GLY A 62 3.61 9.88 15.55
C GLY A 62 4.86 9.98 14.66
N PRO A 63 5.76 8.97 14.71
CA PRO A 63 6.96 8.97 13.90
C PRO A 63 6.63 9.05 12.40
N MET A 64 7.29 9.96 11.69
CA MET A 64 7.08 10.17 10.26
C MET A 64 7.25 8.88 9.44
N MET A 65 8.22 8.04 9.82
CA MET A 65 8.45 6.73 9.20
C MET A 65 7.24 5.81 9.27
N VAL A 66 6.46 5.85 10.36
CA VAL A 66 5.23 5.05 10.51
C VAL A 66 4.16 5.56 9.54
N SER A 67 4.01 6.88 9.41
CA SER A 67 3.06 7.49 8.47
C SER A 67 3.40 7.15 7.02
N VAL A 68 4.68 7.22 6.66
CA VAL A 68 5.20 6.82 5.34
C VAL A 68 4.93 5.34 5.09
N PHE A 69 5.26 4.46 6.04
CA PHE A 69 5.06 3.03 5.91
C PHE A 69 3.58 2.66 5.72
N LEU A 70 2.68 3.27 6.51
CA LEU A 70 1.24 3.07 6.37
C LEU A 70 0.70 3.61 5.05
N THR A 71 1.24 4.71 4.54
CA THR A 71 0.86 5.26 3.23
C THR A 71 1.34 4.35 2.10
N VAL A 72 2.57 3.83 2.17
CA VAL A 72 3.08 2.88 1.17
C VAL A 72 2.32 1.55 1.19
N LEU A 73 1.98 1.04 2.37
CA LEU A 73 1.25 -0.22 2.49
C LEU A 73 -0.23 -0.10 2.16
N PHE A 74 -0.87 1.04 2.40
CA PHE A 74 -2.34 1.16 2.36
C PHE A 74 -2.84 2.42 1.65
N GLY A 75 -2.05 3.02 0.75
CA GLY A 75 -2.50 4.16 -0.06
C GLY A 75 -3.86 3.85 -0.70
N PHE A 76 -4.85 4.73 -0.57
CA PHE A 76 -5.00 5.88 -1.46
C PHE A 76 -5.54 7.17 -0.81
N LEU A 77 -5.88 7.17 0.48
CA LEU A 77 -6.38 8.35 1.22
C LEU A 77 -6.07 8.24 2.73
N HIS A 78 -5.00 7.54 3.11
CA HIS A 78 -4.67 7.33 4.54
C HIS A 78 -4.46 8.65 5.30
N TRP A 79 -3.98 9.67 4.60
CA TRP A 79 -3.77 11.02 5.14
C TRP A 79 -5.07 11.87 5.20
N LEU A 80 -6.16 11.48 4.54
CA LEU A 80 -7.39 12.27 4.47
C LEU A 80 -8.06 12.46 5.84
N PRO A 81 -8.23 11.42 6.69
CA PRO A 81 -8.75 11.58 8.05
C PRO A 81 -7.88 12.51 8.90
N LEU A 82 -6.55 12.42 8.77
CA LEU A 82 -5.61 13.29 9.48
C LEU A 82 -5.79 14.76 9.07
N SER A 83 -5.98 15.00 7.77
CA SER A 83 -6.19 16.36 7.26
C SER A 83 -7.54 16.98 7.66
N LYS A 84 -8.57 16.15 7.87
CA LYS A 84 -9.89 16.60 8.34
C LYS A 84 -9.90 16.89 9.84
N ALA A 85 -9.11 16.18 10.64
CA ALA A 85 -9.02 16.39 12.08
C ALA A 85 -8.31 17.70 12.48
N GLN A 86 -7.58 18.34 11.55
CA GLN A 86 -6.89 19.61 11.77
C GLN A 86 -7.60 20.85 11.20
N ARG A 87 -8.74 20.69 10.52
CA ARG A 87 -9.59 21.79 10.07
C ARG A 87 -10.71 22.05 11.07
#